data_AF-A0A355T4C9-F1
#
_entry.id   AF-A0A355T4C9-F1
#
_cell.length_a   1.000
_cell.length_b   1.000
_cell.length_c   1.000
_cell.angle_alpha   90.00
_cell.angle_beta   90.00
_cell.angle_gamma   90.00
#
_symmetry.space_group_name_H-M   'P 1'
#
loop_
_entity.id
_entity.type
_entity.pdbx_description
1 polymer ?
#
loop_
_entity_poly.entity_id
_entity_poly.type
_entity_poly.pdbx_seq_one_letter_code
_entity_poly.pdbx_strand_id
1 'polypeptide(L)'
;MKQIKTQRSNTPSVSSTTAAQILGVVGLIWIAMVGTPSSAAAGLNVAGLGIQMGPGHRALNFVDMRPWYDGGTLHSVTVRTWSRSTPRNQLATAADWAVHVLGDPKVRQIGMSGVRVHATSLVTCINSSIGPEVMSQPVTALASACAILLDM
;
A
#
# COMPACT_ATOMS: atom_id res chain seq x y z
N MET A 1 -20.36 -31.56 -37.50
CA MET A 1 -18.99 -31.51 -36.93
C MET A 1 -18.18 -30.50 -37.73
N LYS A 2 -17.93 -29.30 -37.18
CA LYS A 2 -17.20 -28.22 -37.87
C LYS A 2 -15.77 -28.16 -37.30
N GLN A 3 -14.78 -28.35 -38.17
CA GLN A 3 -13.36 -28.29 -37.85
C GLN A 3 -12.92 -26.83 -37.73
N ILE A 4 -12.42 -26.41 -36.57
CA ILE A 4 -11.82 -25.09 -36.36
C ILE A 4 -10.31 -25.24 -36.53
N LYS A 5 -9.77 -24.62 -37.59
CA LYS A 5 -8.33 -24.56 -37.87
C LYS A 5 -7.64 -23.59 -36.91
N THR A 6 -6.71 -24.11 -36.12
CA THR A 6 -5.74 -23.38 -35.30
C THR A 6 -4.76 -22.60 -36.18
N GLN A 7 -4.75 -21.27 -36.07
CA GLN A 7 -3.73 -20.40 -36.66
C GLN A 7 -2.66 -20.12 -35.59
N ARG A 8 -1.42 -20.57 -35.83
CA ARG A 8 -0.22 -20.18 -35.08
C ARG A 8 0.24 -18.80 -35.56
N SER A 9 0.22 -17.79 -34.71
CA SER A 9 0.87 -16.51 -34.96
C SER A 9 2.32 -16.56 -34.45
N ASN A 10 3.25 -16.31 -35.37
CA ASN A 10 4.68 -16.26 -35.16
C ASN A 10 5.09 -15.12 -34.22
N THR A 11 5.91 -15.42 -33.22
CA THR A 11 6.66 -14.45 -32.42
C THR A 11 7.88 -13.94 -33.19
N PRO A 12 8.11 -12.63 -33.31
CA PRO A 12 9.37 -12.10 -33.80
C PRO A 12 10.47 -12.26 -32.74
N SER A 13 11.56 -12.90 -33.15
CA SER A 13 12.84 -12.91 -32.44
C SER A 13 13.46 -11.52 -32.45
N VAL A 14 13.68 -10.93 -31.28
CA VAL A 14 14.49 -9.72 -31.16
C VAL A 14 15.94 -10.15 -30.90
N SER A 15 16.77 -9.96 -31.92
CA SER A 15 18.19 -10.24 -31.91
C SER A 15 18.94 -9.33 -30.94
N SER A 16 19.74 -9.96 -30.09
CA SER A 16 20.82 -9.34 -29.31
C SER A 16 21.84 -8.73 -30.27
N THR A 17 22.17 -7.44 -30.14
CA THR A 17 23.40 -6.90 -30.70
C THR A 17 23.89 -5.68 -29.92
N THR A 18 25.19 -5.74 -29.62
CA THR A 18 26.14 -4.64 -29.43
C THR A 18 26.23 -3.98 -28.05
N ALA A 19 27.26 -4.42 -27.34
CA ALA A 19 27.99 -3.64 -26.35
C ALA A 19 28.50 -2.32 -26.94
N ALA A 20 28.28 -1.23 -26.22
CA ALA A 20 29.08 -0.01 -26.32
C ALA A 20 29.22 0.58 -24.92
N GLN A 21 30.47 0.65 -24.48
CA GLN A 21 30.92 1.17 -23.21
C GLN A 21 30.63 2.68 -23.15
N ILE A 22 29.99 3.14 -22.07
CA ILE A 22 30.07 4.53 -21.65
C ILE A 22 30.55 4.52 -20.20
N LEU A 23 31.85 4.76 -20.04
CA LEU A 23 32.48 5.21 -18.81
C LEU A 23 31.99 6.63 -18.52
N GLY A 24 31.18 6.80 -17.49
CA GLY A 24 30.60 8.08 -17.11
C GLY A 24 30.41 8.21 -15.62
N VAL A 25 31.49 8.62 -14.94
CA VAL A 25 31.49 9.38 -13.68
C VAL A 25 30.74 8.73 -12.50
N VAL A 26 31.49 7.89 -11.76
CA VAL A 26 31.19 7.53 -10.38
C VAL A 26 31.34 8.79 -9.50
N GLY A 27 30.25 9.54 -9.36
CA GLY A 27 30.09 10.59 -8.36
C GLY A 27 29.70 9.96 -7.03
N LEU A 28 30.69 9.71 -6.18
CA LEU A 28 30.51 9.30 -4.78
C LEU A 28 29.85 10.43 -3.98
N ILE A 29 28.51 10.42 -3.90
CA ILE A 29 27.78 11.21 -2.91
C ILE A 29 27.75 10.40 -1.61
N TRP A 30 28.75 10.63 -0.76
CA TRP A 30 28.72 10.24 0.65
C TRP A 30 27.84 11.22 1.41
N ILE A 31 26.56 10.90 1.62
CA ILE A 31 25.76 11.56 2.66
C ILE A 31 25.99 10.79 3.96
N ALA A 32 26.88 11.33 4.79
CA ALA A 32 26.99 10.96 6.18
C ALA A 32 25.81 11.60 6.94
N MET A 33 24.79 10.81 7.28
CA MET A 33 23.84 11.17 8.33
C MET A 33 24.17 10.38 9.60
N VAL A 34 25.04 10.99 10.41
CA VAL A 34 25.22 10.66 11.82
C VAL A 34 24.18 11.45 12.61
N GLY A 35 23.34 10.78 13.40
CA GLY A 35 22.54 11.45 14.42
C GLY A 35 21.15 10.86 14.70
N THR A 36 21.08 9.69 15.34
CA THR A 36 20.02 9.35 16.30
C THR A 36 20.52 9.67 17.71
N PRO A 37 19.70 9.66 18.78
CA PRO A 37 18.29 10.02 18.94
C PRO A 37 18.11 11.01 20.13
N SER A 38 17.04 11.80 20.15
CA SER A 38 16.62 12.49 21.39
C SER A 38 15.12 12.39 21.57
N SER A 39 14.74 11.36 22.32
CA SER A 39 13.45 11.24 22.98
C SER A 39 13.28 12.38 23.99
N ALA A 40 12.44 13.37 23.67
CA ALA A 40 11.89 14.27 24.66
C ALA A 40 10.44 13.87 24.92
N ALA A 41 10.25 13.02 25.94
CA ALA A 41 8.96 12.83 26.58
C ALA A 41 8.59 14.14 27.31
N ALA A 42 7.82 15.00 26.65
CA ALA A 42 7.14 16.10 27.32
C ALA A 42 5.89 15.54 28.00
N GLY A 43 5.91 15.52 29.34
CA GLY A 43 4.79 15.16 30.18
C GLY A 43 3.60 16.09 29.94
N LEU A 44 2.46 15.51 29.58
CA LEU A 44 1.17 16.19 29.58
C LEU A 44 0.68 16.29 31.04
N ASN A 45 0.82 17.45 31.65
CA ASN A 45 0.06 17.82 32.84
C ASN A 45 -1.29 18.35 32.36
N VAL A 46 -2.36 17.57 32.53
CA VAL A 46 -3.74 18.05 32.39
C VAL A 46 -4.47 17.77 33.70
N ALA A 47 -4.03 18.46 34.76
CA ALA A 47 -4.85 18.61 35.96
C ALA A 47 -5.78 19.81 35.73
N GLY A 48 -7.08 19.54 35.68
CA GLY A 48 -8.11 20.55 35.90
C GLY A 48 -8.68 21.21 34.64
N LEU A 49 -9.61 20.53 33.98
CA LEU A 49 -10.83 21.19 33.52
C LEU A 49 -11.97 20.18 33.61
N GLY A 50 -12.90 20.45 34.53
CA GLY A 50 -14.10 19.64 34.72
C GLY A 50 -14.95 19.65 33.47
N ILE A 51 -15.07 18.49 32.81
CA ILE A 51 -16.12 18.24 31.84
C ILE A 51 -17.13 17.33 32.52
N GLN A 52 -18.26 17.93 32.84
CA GLN A 52 -19.46 17.27 33.34
C GLN A 52 -19.94 16.26 32.28
N MET A 53 -19.70 14.97 32.52
CA MET A 53 -20.14 13.89 31.65
C MET A 53 -21.62 13.61 31.90
N GLY A 54 -22.44 13.88 30.89
CA GLY A 54 -23.81 13.36 30.82
C GLY A 54 -23.84 11.83 30.68
N PRO A 55 -24.96 11.17 30.99
CA PRO A 55 -25.08 9.72 30.87
C PRO A 55 -25.35 9.34 29.41
N GLY A 56 -24.30 9.06 28.65
CA GLY A 56 -24.46 8.63 27.26
C GLY A 56 -23.15 8.19 26.63
N HIS A 57 -22.94 6.87 26.61
CA HIS A 57 -21.89 6.16 25.86
C HIS A 57 -20.46 6.30 26.40
N ARG A 58 -20.16 5.51 27.44
CA ARG A 58 -18.83 4.93 27.60
C ARG A 58 -18.45 4.24 26.29
N ALA A 59 -17.60 4.88 25.49
CA ALA A 59 -16.81 4.20 24.48
C ALA A 59 -15.92 3.20 25.24
N LEU A 60 -16.42 1.98 25.42
CA LEU A 60 -15.57 0.86 25.74
C LEU A 60 -14.48 0.83 24.68
N ASN A 61 -13.22 0.83 25.11
CA ASN A 61 -12.08 0.49 24.27
C ASN A 61 -12.28 -0.95 23.79
N PHE A 62 -13.14 -1.14 22.79
CA PHE A 62 -13.34 -2.39 22.11
C PHE A 62 -12.08 -2.59 21.29
N VAL A 63 -11.14 -3.35 21.86
CA VAL A 63 -10.09 -3.97 21.07
C VAL A 63 -10.82 -4.80 20.02
N ASP A 64 -10.83 -4.33 18.77
CA ASP A 64 -11.46 -5.07 17.69
C ASP A 64 -10.71 -6.40 17.56
N MET A 65 -11.32 -7.47 18.05
CA MET A 65 -10.74 -8.82 18.06
C MET A 65 -10.68 -9.42 16.66
N ARG A 66 -11.29 -8.78 15.66
CA ARG A 66 -11.26 -9.27 14.30
C ARG A 66 -9.86 -9.11 13.70
N PRO A 67 -9.45 -10.05 12.83
CA PRO A 67 -8.19 -9.93 12.13
C PRO A 67 -8.07 -8.60 11.38
N TRP A 68 -6.85 -8.08 11.28
CA TRP A 68 -6.57 -6.79 10.64
C TRP A 68 -6.87 -6.78 9.13
N TYR A 69 -6.88 -7.96 8.50
CA TYR A 69 -7.16 -8.17 7.08
C TYR A 69 -8.65 -8.42 6.80
N ASP A 70 -9.53 -8.38 7.80
CA ASP A 70 -10.95 -8.63 7.63
C ASP A 70 -11.75 -7.34 7.37
N GLY A 71 -12.75 -7.41 6.48
CA GLY A 71 -13.66 -6.31 6.17
C GLY A 71 -13.20 -5.32 5.08
N GLY A 72 -12.37 -5.76 4.12
CA GLY A 72 -11.98 -4.98 2.94
C GLY A 72 -13.12 -4.89 1.90
N THR A 73 -13.54 -3.68 1.52
CA THR A 73 -14.66 -3.47 0.58
C THR A 73 -14.42 -2.40 -0.47
N LEU A 74 -13.21 -1.84 -0.57
CA LEU A 74 -12.92 -0.65 -1.37
C LEU A 74 -12.40 -0.98 -2.78
N HIS A 75 -12.59 -2.22 -3.25
CA HIS A 75 -12.03 -2.73 -4.50
C HIS A 75 -12.45 -1.99 -5.77
N SER A 76 -13.62 -1.33 -5.78
CA SER A 76 -14.19 -0.71 -6.98
C SER A 76 -14.68 0.71 -6.72
N VAL A 77 -14.16 1.37 -5.69
CA VAL A 77 -14.59 2.72 -5.31
C VAL A 77 -13.68 3.79 -5.90
N THR A 78 -14.12 5.05 -5.83
CA THR A 78 -13.30 6.21 -6.21
C THR A 78 -12.28 6.58 -5.12
N VAL A 79 -11.24 7.31 -5.50
CA VAL A 79 -10.26 7.88 -4.54
C VAL A 79 -10.95 8.72 -3.46
N ARG A 80 -12.00 9.48 -3.81
CA ARG A 80 -12.81 10.22 -2.82
C ARG A 80 -13.47 9.32 -1.77
N THR A 81 -13.94 8.14 -2.17
CA THR A 81 -14.58 7.20 -1.24
C THR A 81 -13.52 6.53 -0.38
N TRP A 82 -12.40 6.15 -0.99
CA TRP A 82 -11.23 5.65 -0.28
C TRP A 82 -10.75 6.61 0.81
N SER A 83 -10.57 7.90 0.50
CA SER A 83 -10.04 8.89 1.46
C SER A 83 -10.93 9.15 2.68
N ARG A 84 -12.23 8.81 2.58
CA ARG A 84 -13.21 8.93 3.67
C ARG A 84 -13.43 7.63 4.44
N SER A 85 -12.86 6.53 3.96
CA SER A 85 -13.02 5.21 4.58
C SER A 85 -12.12 5.07 5.82
N THR A 86 -12.45 4.10 6.67
CA THR A 86 -11.66 3.82 7.88
C THR A 86 -10.29 3.23 7.53
N PRO A 87 -9.22 3.52 8.30
CA PRO A 87 -7.91 2.92 8.08
C PRO A 87 -7.92 1.39 8.05
N ARG A 88 -8.79 0.74 8.85
CA ARG A 88 -8.94 -0.72 8.87
C ARG A 88 -9.42 -1.27 7.52
N ASN A 89 -10.46 -0.68 6.93
CA ASN A 89 -10.99 -1.09 5.62
C ASN A 89 -9.97 -0.83 4.49
N GLN A 90 -9.27 0.30 4.54
CA GLN A 90 -8.16 0.58 3.60
C GLN A 90 -7.09 -0.50 3.67
N LEU A 91 -6.63 -0.84 4.88
CA LEU A 91 -5.60 -1.85 5.09
C LEU A 91 -6.05 -3.24 4.67
N ALA A 92 -7.28 -3.64 5.00
CA ALA A 92 -7.84 -4.92 4.58
C ALA A 92 -7.94 -5.01 3.05
N THR A 93 -8.49 -3.99 2.39
CA THR A 93 -8.56 -3.94 0.91
C THR A 93 -7.16 -3.96 0.28
N ALA A 94 -6.20 -3.23 0.85
CA ALA A 94 -4.82 -3.24 0.36
C ALA A 94 -4.13 -4.60 0.57
N ALA A 95 -4.52 -5.36 1.59
CA ALA A 95 -4.03 -6.72 1.79
C ALA A 95 -4.53 -7.67 0.69
N ASP A 96 -5.80 -7.55 0.31
CA ASP A 96 -6.38 -8.32 -0.80
C ASP A 96 -5.61 -8.07 -2.11
N TRP A 97 -5.31 -6.81 -2.42
CA TRP A 97 -4.46 -6.45 -3.56
C TRP A 97 -3.02 -6.97 -3.41
N ALA A 98 -2.42 -6.85 -2.22
CA ALA A 98 -1.06 -7.29 -1.99
C ALA A 98 -0.89 -8.79 -2.20
N VAL A 99 -1.82 -9.60 -1.68
CA VAL A 99 -1.82 -11.06 -1.87
C VAL A 99 -1.94 -11.40 -3.36
N HIS A 100 -2.81 -10.70 -4.09
CA HIS A 100 -3.00 -10.91 -5.52
C HIS A 100 -1.75 -10.61 -6.34
N VAL A 101 -1.06 -9.50 -6.03
CA VAL A 101 0.15 -9.07 -6.76
C VAL A 101 1.35 -9.96 -6.42
N LEU A 102 1.60 -10.22 -5.14
CA LEU A 102 2.74 -11.02 -4.67
C LEU A 102 2.63 -12.50 -5.11
N GLY A 103 1.40 -13.01 -5.20
CA GLY A 103 1.10 -14.40 -5.53
C GLY A 103 1.45 -15.40 -4.42
N ASP A 104 0.88 -16.60 -4.53
CA ASP A 104 0.95 -17.64 -3.49
C ASP A 104 2.37 -18.00 -3.01
N PRO A 105 3.39 -18.18 -3.89
CA PRO A 105 4.72 -18.56 -3.44
C PRO A 105 5.34 -17.52 -2.51
N LYS A 106 5.24 -16.23 -2.87
CA LYS A 106 5.80 -15.13 -2.09
C LYS A 106 5.03 -14.94 -0.80
N VAL A 107 3.70 -15.00 -0.84
CA VAL A 107 2.84 -14.90 0.34
C VAL A 107 3.17 -16.00 1.36
N ARG A 108 3.38 -17.24 0.92
CA ARG A 108 3.78 -18.35 1.80
C ARG A 108 5.18 -18.16 2.39
N GLN A 109 6.10 -17.56 1.64
CA GLN A 109 7.46 -17.27 2.09
C GLN A 109 7.49 -16.18 3.18
N ILE A 110 6.75 -15.08 2.99
CA ILE A 110 6.79 -13.92 3.89
C ILE A 110 5.77 -14.00 5.04
N GLY A 111 4.75 -14.85 4.89
CA GLY A 111 3.65 -15.00 5.83
C GLY A 111 2.76 -13.77 5.95
N MET A 112 1.73 -13.86 6.80
CA MET A 112 0.75 -12.77 6.98
C MET A 112 1.35 -11.50 7.59
N SER A 113 2.43 -11.61 8.36
CA SER A 113 3.17 -10.44 8.85
C SER A 113 3.83 -9.68 7.70
N GLY A 114 4.46 -10.38 6.75
CA GLY A 114 5.03 -9.77 5.55
C GLY A 114 3.98 -9.14 4.65
N VAL A 115 2.85 -9.82 4.42
CA VAL A 115 1.71 -9.26 3.67
C VAL A 115 1.22 -7.95 4.31
N ARG A 116 1.15 -7.89 5.65
CA ARG A 116 0.77 -6.66 6.37
C ARG A 116 1.70 -5.49 6.08
N VAL A 117 3.01 -5.74 5.99
CA VAL A 117 4.00 -4.71 5.65
C VAL A 117 3.73 -4.17 4.25
N HIS A 118 3.56 -5.04 3.25
CA HIS A 118 3.25 -4.63 1.87
C HIS A 118 1.92 -3.88 1.77
N ALA A 119 0.86 -4.36 2.42
CA ALA A 119 -0.43 -3.67 2.48
C ALA A 119 -0.32 -2.28 3.10
N THR A 120 0.47 -2.14 4.17
CA THR A 120 0.71 -0.84 4.83
C THR A 120 1.47 0.13 3.91
N SER A 121 2.50 -0.36 3.21
CA SER A 121 3.22 0.42 2.20
C SER A 121 2.30 0.86 1.06
N LEU A 122 1.41 -0.04 0.61
CA LEU A 122 0.45 0.25 -0.46
C LEU A 122 -0.55 1.34 -0.05
N VAL A 123 -1.15 1.24 1.14
CA VAL A 123 -2.02 2.29 1.71
C VAL A 123 -1.29 3.62 1.80
N THR A 124 -0.05 3.61 2.28
CA THR A 124 0.77 4.82 2.43
C THR A 124 1.03 5.49 1.08
N CYS A 125 1.43 4.70 0.07
CA CYS A 125 1.63 5.20 -1.29
C CYS A 125 0.33 5.80 -1.84
N ILE A 126 -0.79 5.05 -1.81
CA ILE A 126 -2.09 5.53 -2.31
C ILE A 126 -2.45 6.86 -1.64
N ASN A 127 -2.43 6.92 -0.31
CA ASN A 127 -2.82 8.11 0.45
C ASN A 127 -1.90 9.32 0.16
N SER A 128 -0.60 9.08 -0.07
CA SER A 128 0.34 10.15 -0.45
C SER A 128 0.14 10.66 -1.88
N SER A 129 -0.44 9.84 -2.77
CA SER A 129 -0.73 10.19 -4.16
C SER A 129 -2.12 10.84 -4.35
N ILE A 130 -2.87 11.09 -3.28
CA ILE A 130 -4.19 11.72 -3.38
C ILE A 130 -4.03 13.23 -3.59
N GLY A 131 -4.31 13.68 -4.81
CA GLY A 131 -4.50 15.08 -5.18
C GLY A 131 -5.93 15.38 -5.66
N PRO A 132 -6.32 16.67 -5.78
CA PRO A 132 -7.65 17.05 -6.25
C PRO A 132 -7.99 16.48 -7.64
N GLU A 133 -7.01 16.34 -8.52
CA GLU A 133 -7.14 15.87 -9.90
C GLU A 133 -7.51 14.38 -10.03
N VAL A 134 -7.21 13.56 -9.02
CA VAL A 134 -7.49 12.11 -9.04
C VAL A 134 -8.74 11.71 -8.26
N MET A 135 -9.46 12.64 -7.65
CA MET A 135 -10.56 12.33 -6.71
C MET A 135 -11.72 11.51 -7.32
N SER A 136 -11.98 11.67 -8.61
CA SER A 136 -13.00 10.92 -9.36
C SER A 136 -12.48 9.61 -9.96
N GLN A 137 -11.17 9.39 -9.94
CA GLN A 137 -10.55 8.19 -10.49
C GLN A 137 -10.87 6.97 -9.61
N PRO A 138 -10.91 5.76 -10.21
CA PRO A 138 -11.00 4.54 -9.43
C PRO A 138 -9.72 4.37 -8.60
N VAL A 139 -9.88 4.00 -7.32
CA VAL A 139 -8.72 3.83 -6.42
C VAL A 139 -7.79 2.72 -6.88
N THR A 140 -8.31 1.74 -7.62
CA THR A 140 -7.51 0.65 -8.20
C THR A 140 -6.44 1.13 -9.16
N ALA A 141 -6.66 2.25 -9.86
CA ALA A 141 -5.64 2.83 -10.74
C ALA A 141 -4.43 3.36 -9.94
N LEU A 142 -4.67 3.99 -8.79
CA LEU A 142 -3.60 4.41 -7.87
C LEU A 142 -2.94 3.19 -7.23
N ALA A 143 -3.73 2.20 -6.80
CA ALA A 143 -3.22 0.98 -6.20
C ALA A 143 -2.27 0.22 -7.15
N SER A 144 -2.63 0.07 -8.42
CA SER A 144 -1.76 -0.58 -9.41
C SER A 144 -0.47 0.20 -9.66
N ALA A 145 -0.55 1.54 -9.75
CA ALA A 145 0.66 2.37 -9.91
C ALA A 145 1.59 2.25 -8.69
N CYS A 146 1.02 2.27 -7.48
CA CYS A 146 1.76 2.10 -6.24
C CYS A 146 2.38 0.69 -6.11
N ALA A 147 1.69 -0.36 -6.52
CA ALA A 147 2.24 -1.71 -6.51
C ALA A 147 3.51 -1.82 -7.37
N ILE A 148 3.51 -1.19 -8.55
CA ILE A 148 4.69 -1.13 -9.43
C ILE A 148 5.82 -0.32 -8.78
N LEU A 149 5.50 0.86 -8.22
CA LEU A 149 6.49 1.73 -7.55
C LEU A 149 7.15 1.06 -6.33
N LEU A 150 6.42 0.17 -5.67
CA LEU A 150 6.87 -0.56 -4.49
C LEU A 150 7.56 -1.90 -4.81
N ASP A 151 7.66 -2.27 -6.09
CA ASP A 151 8.24 -3.54 -6.57
C ASP A 151 7.62 -4.76 -5.86
N MET A 152 6.28 -4.80 -5.84
CA MET A 152 5.48 -5.88 -5.24
C MET A 152 5.35 -7.10 -6.14
#